data_AF-A0AAN9BRI9-F1
#
_entry.id   AF-A0AAN9BRI9-F1
#
_cell.length_a   1.000
_cell.length_b   1.000
_cell.length_c   1.000
_cell.angle_alpha   90.00
_cell.angle_beta   90.00
_cell.angle_gamma   90.00
#
_symmetry.space_group_name_H-M   'P 1'
#
loop_
_entity.id
_entity.type
_entity.pdbx_description
1 polymer ?
#
loop_
_entity_poly.entity_id
_entity_poly.type
_entity_poly.pdbx_seq_one_letter_code
_entity_poly.pdbx_strand_id
1 'polypeptide(L)'
;MSLSLSVQPVWLTKTLFLVLLATSRRGSEVLALSGLSRDISLEKDGSISLKFRPDFLAKNQKPGQTSPLIRIPPLSNVLAPGDPDVFNCPVRALSSYLSRTLPIRSETQKLLFISLNTVRGKDISRVTLAKWVSTTIRQAYIWWQSQSGDNRAILPLTAARAHEARAWASSLAVLHSGRLSEVLESAYWRSEDVFINSYLRDVAGTRQDGSSALPSLVAAGQVLHS
;
A
#
# COMPACT_ATOMS: atom_id res chain seq x y z
N MET A 1 -19.53 -30.00 -5.05
CA MET A 1 -18.29 -29.75 -4.27
C MET A 1 -17.86 -28.31 -4.53
N SER A 2 -18.31 -27.37 -3.70
CA SER A 2 -18.07 -25.94 -3.91
C SER A 2 -16.61 -25.61 -3.62
N LEU A 3 -15.88 -25.11 -4.62
CA LEU A 3 -14.59 -24.46 -4.40
C LEU A 3 -14.86 -23.20 -3.56
N SER A 4 -14.66 -23.29 -2.25
CA SER A 4 -14.65 -22.09 -1.41
C SER A 4 -13.52 -21.20 -1.92
N LEU A 5 -13.88 -20.04 -2.48
CA LEU A 5 -12.95 -18.95 -2.67
C LEU A 5 -12.41 -18.63 -1.28
N SER A 6 -11.18 -19.05 -0.97
CA SER A 6 -10.58 -18.75 0.33
C SER A 6 -10.50 -17.23 0.47
N VAL A 7 -11.42 -16.67 1.24
CA VAL A 7 -11.42 -15.27 1.61
C VAL A 7 -10.12 -15.03 2.35
N GLN A 8 -9.25 -14.21 1.78
CA GLN A 8 -8.01 -13.89 2.46
C GLN A 8 -8.32 -13.14 3.75
N PRO A 9 -7.53 -13.34 4.82
CA PRO A 9 -7.72 -12.60 6.05
C PRO A 9 -7.59 -11.10 5.80
N VAL A 10 -8.47 -10.33 6.45
CA VAL A 10 -8.51 -8.86 6.33
C VAL A 10 -7.16 -8.22 6.68
N TRP A 11 -6.42 -8.77 7.66
CA TRP A 11 -5.10 -8.24 8.03
C TRP A 11 -4.08 -8.30 6.88
N LEU A 12 -4.11 -9.33 6.04
CA LEU A 12 -3.21 -9.49 4.91
C LEU A 12 -3.52 -8.44 3.85
N THR A 13 -4.79 -8.35 3.47
CA THR A 13 -5.20 -7.48 2.36
C THR A 13 -5.18 -6.01 2.76
N LYS A 14 -5.47 -5.69 4.04
CA LYS A 14 -5.23 -4.37 4.64
C LYS A 14 -3.75 -4.00 4.63
N THR A 15 -2.86 -4.91 5.03
CA THR A 15 -1.40 -4.63 5.00
C THR A 15 -0.93 -4.33 3.58
N LEU A 16 -1.35 -5.14 2.60
CA LEU A 16 -1.05 -4.91 1.19
C LEU A 16 -1.56 -3.55 0.70
N PHE A 17 -2.79 -3.18 1.04
CA PHE A 17 -3.36 -1.88 0.71
C PHE A 17 -2.54 -0.73 1.33
N LEU A 18 -2.19 -0.82 2.62
CA LEU A 18 -1.39 0.20 3.31
C LEU A 18 0.02 0.32 2.73
N VAL A 19 0.67 -0.79 2.33
CA VAL A 19 1.97 -0.74 1.64
C VAL A 19 1.86 -0.10 0.27
N LEU A 20 0.80 -0.39 -0.50
CA LEU A 20 0.56 0.28 -1.79
C LEU A 20 0.37 1.78 -1.62
N LEU A 21 -0.42 2.19 -0.61
CA LEU A 21 -0.66 3.58 -0.30
C LEU A 21 0.65 4.27 0.13
N ALA A 22 1.33 3.68 1.11
CA ALA A 22 2.55 4.23 1.69
C ALA A 22 3.70 4.36 0.70
N THR A 23 3.80 3.47 -0.29
CA THR A 23 4.90 3.51 -1.27
C THR A 23 4.52 4.23 -2.55
N SER A 24 3.23 4.35 -2.85
CA SER A 24 2.71 4.78 -4.16
C SER A 24 3.31 3.97 -5.32
N ARG A 25 3.88 2.78 -5.10
CA ARG A 25 4.52 1.95 -6.14
C ARG A 25 3.47 1.22 -6.99
N ARG A 26 3.83 0.83 -8.22
CA ARG A 26 2.93 0.00 -9.04
C ARG A 26 2.71 -1.35 -8.37
N GLY A 27 1.55 -1.97 -8.62
CA GLY A 27 1.27 -3.31 -8.09
C GLY A 27 2.32 -4.36 -8.48
N SER A 28 2.95 -4.24 -9.66
CA SER A 28 4.06 -5.11 -10.06
C SER A 28 5.35 -4.85 -9.29
N GLU A 29 5.59 -3.60 -8.86
CA GLU A 29 6.75 -3.24 -8.03
C GLU A 29 6.53 -3.77 -6.60
N VAL A 30 5.34 -3.53 -6.02
CA VAL A 30 4.99 -4.08 -4.69
C VAL A 30 5.04 -5.60 -4.68
N LEU A 31 4.58 -6.26 -5.76
CA LEU A 31 4.71 -7.71 -5.92
C LEU A 31 6.16 -8.16 -5.81
N ALA A 32 7.09 -7.40 -6.38
CA ALA A 32 8.49 -7.77 -6.52
C ALA A 32 9.37 -7.43 -5.30
N LEU A 33 8.79 -6.87 -4.24
CA LEU A 33 9.48 -6.69 -2.96
C LEU A 33 9.92 -8.04 -2.42
N SER A 34 11.15 -8.11 -1.93
CA SER A 34 11.73 -9.32 -1.36
C SER A 34 11.14 -9.61 0.02
N GLY A 35 10.86 -10.88 0.29
CA GLY A 35 10.44 -11.40 1.59
C GLY A 35 11.58 -11.96 2.44
N LEU A 36 12.83 -11.85 1.98
CA LEU A 36 14.00 -12.36 2.69
C LEU A 36 14.43 -11.40 3.80
N SER A 37 14.80 -11.92 4.97
CA SER A 37 15.13 -11.10 6.13
C SER A 37 16.29 -10.11 5.89
N ARG A 38 17.24 -10.44 5.01
CA ARG A 38 18.35 -9.54 4.63
C ARG A 38 17.93 -8.33 3.78
N ASP A 39 16.73 -8.37 3.22
CA ASP A 39 16.18 -7.37 2.32
C ASP A 39 15.12 -6.48 3.00
N ILE A 40 14.91 -6.69 4.30
CA ILE A 40 13.96 -5.98 5.15
C ILE A 40 14.73 -5.49 6.38
N SER A 41 14.79 -4.17 6.59
CA SER A 41 15.42 -3.58 7.78
C SER A 41 14.44 -2.69 8.53
N LEU A 42 14.46 -2.79 9.87
CA LEU A 42 13.86 -1.79 10.75
C LEU A 42 14.93 -0.74 11.05
N GLU A 43 14.63 0.50 10.69
CA GLU A 43 15.53 1.64 10.85
C GLU A 43 15.43 2.23 12.26
N LYS A 44 16.43 3.03 12.65
CA LYS A 44 16.51 3.65 13.99
C LYS A 44 15.32 4.55 14.33
N ASP A 45 14.70 5.16 13.31
CA ASP A 45 13.53 6.02 13.48
C ASP A 45 12.20 5.24 13.42
N GLY A 46 12.25 3.91 13.41
CA GLY A 46 11.09 3.04 13.32
C GLY A 46 10.55 2.82 11.90
N SER A 47 11.18 3.40 10.87
CA SER A 47 10.83 3.12 9.48
C SER A 47 11.19 1.69 9.08
N ILE A 48 10.49 1.14 8.09
CA ILE A 48 10.90 -0.11 7.44
C ILE A 48 11.48 0.21 6.06
N SER A 49 12.68 -0.32 5.78
CA SER A 49 13.25 -0.30 4.43
C SER A 49 13.11 -1.67 3.77
N LEU A 50 12.74 -1.67 2.49
CA LEU A 50 12.46 -2.85 1.69
C LEU A 50 13.23 -2.80 0.37
N LYS A 51 13.83 -3.93 0.00
CA LYS A 51 14.47 -4.10 -1.32
C LYS A 51 13.58 -4.91 -2.26
N PHE A 52 13.73 -4.63 -3.55
CA PHE A 52 13.21 -5.50 -4.60
C PHE A 52 14.07 -6.77 -4.71
N ARG A 53 13.50 -7.84 -5.26
CA ARG A 53 14.31 -8.99 -5.65
C ARG A 53 15.35 -8.60 -6.71
N PRO A 54 16.54 -9.23 -6.69
CA PRO A 54 17.61 -8.91 -7.65
C PRO A 54 17.24 -9.14 -9.13
N ASP A 55 16.32 -10.06 -9.40
CA ASP A 55 15.86 -10.41 -10.75
C ASP A 55 14.71 -9.52 -11.26
N PHE A 56 14.26 -8.55 -10.47
CA PHE A 56 13.22 -7.62 -10.86
C PHE A 56 13.80 -6.33 -11.45
N LEU A 57 13.31 -5.96 -12.63
CA LEU A 57 13.58 -4.68 -13.27
C LEU A 57 12.28 -3.87 -13.39
N ALA A 58 12.24 -2.68 -12.77
CA ALA A 58 11.08 -1.81 -12.87
C ALA A 58 10.95 -1.22 -14.28
N LYS A 59 9.71 -0.96 -14.73
CA LYS A 59 9.41 -0.40 -16.07
C LYS A 59 10.22 0.87 -16.40
N ASN A 60 10.51 1.67 -15.38
CA ASN A 60 11.19 2.96 -15.52
C ASN A 60 12.67 2.90 -15.14
N GLN A 61 13.25 1.72 -14.92
CA GLN A 61 14.65 1.54 -14.52
C GLN A 61 15.54 1.39 -15.76
N LYS A 62 16.65 2.15 -15.82
CA LYS A 62 17.63 2.01 -16.90
C LYS A 62 18.51 0.76 -16.68
N PRO A 63 19.07 0.15 -17.74
CA PRO A 63 20.13 -0.85 -17.59
C PRO A 63 21.27 -0.30 -16.72
N GLY A 64 21.75 -1.11 -15.77
CA GLY A 64 22.82 -0.72 -14.84
C GLY A 64 22.40 0.20 -13.68
N GLN A 65 21.17 0.71 -13.66
CA GLN A 65 20.66 1.48 -12.53
C GLN A 65 20.30 0.53 -11.38
N THR A 66 20.77 0.82 -10.17
CA THR A 66 20.39 0.08 -8.96
C THR A 66 18.91 0.30 -8.66
N SER A 67 18.20 -0.77 -8.29
CA SER A 67 16.82 -0.66 -7.83
C SER A 67 16.76 0.19 -6.56
N PRO A 68 15.83 1.16 -6.46
CA PRO A 68 15.77 2.03 -5.29
C PRO A 68 15.36 1.24 -4.04
N LEU A 69 15.89 1.66 -2.89
CA LEU A 69 15.40 1.21 -1.60
C LEU A 69 14.03 1.86 -1.32
N ILE A 70 13.05 1.07 -0.91
CA ILE A 70 11.73 1.58 -0.54
C ILE A 70 11.70 1.80 0.96
N ARG A 71 11.46 3.04 1.38
CA ARG A 71 11.35 3.41 2.79
C ARG A 71 9.90 3.71 3.14
N ILE A 72 9.42 3.11 4.23
CA ILE A 72 8.05 3.28 4.74
C ILE A 72 8.16 3.85 6.16
N PRO A 73 7.77 5.12 6.40
CA PRO A 73 7.78 5.69 7.74
C PRO A 73 6.65 5.14 8.61
N PRO A 74 6.81 5.12 9.95
CA PRO A 74 5.75 4.75 10.85
C PRO A 74 4.86 5.95 11.18
N LEU A 75 3.57 5.72 11.45
CA LEU A 75 2.68 6.74 12.03
C LEU A 75 2.91 6.92 13.53
N SER A 76 3.45 5.92 14.23
CA SER A 76 3.60 5.94 15.69
C SER A 76 4.46 7.10 16.21
N ASN A 77 5.24 7.75 15.35
CA ASN A 77 6.10 8.86 15.73
C ASN A 77 5.33 10.19 15.84
N VAL A 78 4.14 10.28 15.23
CA VAL A 78 3.31 11.50 15.24
C VAL A 78 2.01 11.34 16.02
N LEU A 79 1.57 10.09 16.21
CA LEU A 79 0.30 9.80 16.88
C LEU A 79 0.43 9.82 18.41
N ALA A 80 -0.59 10.36 19.07
CA ALA A 80 -0.72 10.28 20.51
C ALA A 80 -0.98 8.83 20.98
N PRO A 81 -0.59 8.47 22.22
CA PRO A 81 -0.96 7.18 22.79
C PRO A 81 -2.48 6.97 22.79
N GLY A 82 -2.94 5.83 22.26
CA GLY A 82 -4.36 5.48 22.17
C GLY A 82 -5.10 6.02 20.94
N ASP A 83 -4.42 6.78 20.07
CA ASP A 83 -5.01 7.28 18.83
C ASP A 83 -5.44 6.10 17.92
N PRO A 84 -6.72 6.03 17.49
CA PRO A 84 -7.22 4.96 16.63
C PRO A 84 -6.52 4.92 15.26
N ASP A 85 -5.93 6.02 14.77
CA ASP A 85 -5.21 6.05 13.50
C ASP A 85 -3.92 5.24 13.53
N VAL A 86 -3.48 4.78 14.71
CA VAL A 86 -2.42 3.76 14.81
C VAL A 86 -2.80 2.53 13.97
N PHE A 87 -4.11 2.29 13.77
CA PHE A 87 -4.61 1.23 12.91
C PHE A 87 -4.34 1.37 11.41
N ASN A 88 -3.89 2.54 10.97
CA ASN A 88 -3.50 2.87 9.60
C ASN A 88 -1.98 2.85 9.39
N CYS A 89 -1.20 2.59 10.45
CA CYS A 89 0.26 2.56 10.37
C CYS A 89 0.75 1.38 9.50
N PRO A 90 1.40 1.65 8.34
CA PRO A 90 1.87 0.59 7.44
C PRO A 90 2.99 -0.23 8.06
N VAL A 91 3.90 0.39 8.83
CA VAL A 91 4.99 -0.30 9.55
C VAL A 91 4.41 -1.33 10.50
N ARG A 92 3.46 -0.92 11.36
CA ARG A 92 2.83 -1.82 12.33
C ARG A 92 2.07 -2.96 11.64
N ALA A 93 1.34 -2.66 10.57
CA ALA A 93 0.64 -3.68 9.77
C ALA A 93 1.63 -4.67 9.15
N LEU A 94 2.74 -4.18 8.58
CA LEU A 94 3.78 -4.99 7.95
C LEU A 94 4.53 -5.85 8.96
N SER A 95 4.89 -5.32 10.13
CA SER A 95 5.49 -6.12 11.22
C SER A 95 4.56 -7.25 11.65
N SER A 96 3.27 -6.99 11.86
CA SER A 96 2.28 -8.03 12.19
C SER A 96 2.14 -9.07 11.07
N TYR A 97 2.13 -8.63 9.81
CA TYR A 97 2.12 -9.52 8.66
C TYR A 97 3.35 -10.44 8.63
N LEU A 98 4.55 -9.87 8.80
CA LEU A 98 5.80 -10.63 8.80
C LEU A 98 5.81 -11.67 9.92
N SER A 99 5.47 -11.29 11.15
CA SER A 99 5.41 -12.22 12.29
C SER A 99 4.42 -13.37 12.07
N ARG A 100 3.26 -13.09 11.46
CA ARG A 100 2.23 -14.11 11.16
C ARG A 100 2.60 -15.04 10.01
N THR A 101 3.38 -14.54 9.05
CA THR A 101 3.70 -15.29 7.82
C THR A 101 5.05 -15.98 7.86
N LEU A 102 5.96 -15.58 8.76
CA LEU A 102 7.27 -16.19 8.92
C LEU A 102 7.20 -17.71 9.14
N PRO A 103 6.33 -18.27 10.02
CA PRO A 103 6.31 -19.71 10.28
C PRO A 103 5.75 -20.55 9.12
N ILE A 104 5.03 -19.93 8.18
CA ILE A 104 4.34 -20.62 7.09
C ILE A 104 4.96 -20.36 5.71
N ARG A 105 6.06 -19.61 5.68
CA ARG A 105 6.79 -19.27 4.45
C ARG A 105 7.61 -20.47 3.99
N SER A 106 7.40 -20.90 2.76
CA SER A 106 8.26 -21.91 2.13
C SER A 106 9.60 -21.31 1.71
N GLU A 107 10.67 -22.11 1.69
CA GLU A 107 12.00 -21.73 1.19
C GLU A 107 11.97 -21.23 -0.27
N THR A 108 10.98 -21.68 -1.04
CA THR A 108 10.83 -21.28 -2.45
C THR A 108 10.12 -19.93 -2.62
N GLN A 109 9.45 -19.41 -1.58
CA GLN A 109 8.71 -18.16 -1.62
C GLN A 109 9.60 -16.97 -1.28
N LYS A 110 9.95 -16.20 -2.31
CA LYS A 110 10.88 -15.08 -2.19
C LYS A 110 10.20 -13.71 -2.15
N LEU A 111 8.90 -13.63 -2.46
CA LEU A 111 8.16 -12.36 -2.43
C LEU A 111 7.76 -11.96 -1.02
N LEU A 112 7.67 -10.66 -0.74
CA LEU A 112 7.19 -10.12 0.53
C LEU A 112 5.79 -10.67 0.85
N PHE A 113 4.86 -10.53 -0.08
CA PHE A 113 3.50 -11.06 0.06
C PHE A 113 3.37 -12.48 -0.50
N ILE A 114 3.02 -13.42 0.38
CA ILE A 114 2.84 -14.85 0.04
C ILE A 114 1.37 -15.28 0.05
N SER A 115 1.11 -16.38 -0.67
CA SER A 115 -0.16 -17.11 -0.58
C SER A 115 -0.25 -17.83 0.76
N LEU A 116 -1.36 -17.68 1.47
CA LEU A 116 -1.64 -18.45 2.70
C LEU A 116 -2.06 -19.89 2.42
N ASN A 117 -2.33 -20.24 1.16
CA ASN A 117 -2.49 -21.64 0.77
C ASN A 117 -1.09 -22.28 0.70
N THR A 118 -0.69 -22.90 1.81
CA THR A 118 0.62 -23.53 2.03
C THR A 118 0.84 -24.77 1.16
N VAL A 119 -0.23 -25.44 0.71
CA VAL A 119 -0.16 -26.67 -0.11
C VAL A 119 0.55 -26.41 -1.44
N ARG A 120 0.38 -25.20 -2.02
CA ARG A 120 0.99 -24.87 -3.30
C ARG A 120 2.42 -24.36 -3.18
N GLY A 121 2.82 -23.85 -2.00
CA GLY A 121 4.17 -23.33 -1.72
C GLY A 121 4.70 -22.26 -2.70
N LYS A 122 3.83 -21.64 -3.51
CA LYS A 122 4.25 -20.74 -4.61
C LYS A 122 4.04 -19.27 -4.25
N ASP A 123 4.87 -18.43 -4.86
CA ASP A 123 4.69 -16.98 -4.87
C ASP A 123 3.33 -16.59 -5.50
N ILE A 124 2.76 -15.47 -5.05
CA ILE A 124 1.49 -14.98 -5.61
C ILE A 124 1.70 -14.39 -7.00
N SER A 125 0.66 -14.42 -7.82
CA SER A 125 0.68 -13.77 -9.14
C SER A 125 0.31 -12.29 -9.04
N ARG A 126 0.64 -11.52 -10.09
CA ARG A 126 0.17 -10.13 -10.26
C ARG A 126 -1.37 -10.03 -10.25
N VAL A 127 -2.04 -11.02 -10.84
CA VAL A 127 -3.51 -11.10 -10.88
C VAL A 127 -4.07 -11.30 -9.48
N THR A 128 -3.45 -12.16 -8.68
CA THR A 128 -3.81 -12.39 -7.28
C THR A 128 -3.68 -11.12 -6.46
N LEU A 129 -2.55 -10.42 -6.55
CA LEU A 129 -2.32 -9.16 -5.86
C LEU A 129 -3.37 -8.11 -6.25
N ALA A 130 -3.60 -7.91 -7.54
CA ALA A 130 -4.61 -6.96 -8.02
C ALA A 130 -6.00 -7.29 -7.50
N LYS A 131 -6.39 -8.57 -7.50
CA LYS A 131 -7.67 -9.03 -6.94
C LYS A 131 -7.79 -8.73 -5.46
N TRP A 132 -6.74 -8.99 -4.66
CA TRP A 132 -6.75 -8.70 -3.23
C TRP A 132 -6.99 -7.21 -2.95
N VAL A 133 -6.27 -6.33 -3.65
CA VAL A 133 -6.42 -4.87 -3.48
C VAL A 133 -7.81 -4.39 -3.89
N SER A 134 -8.28 -4.80 -5.07
CA SER A 134 -9.61 -4.44 -5.55
C SER A 134 -10.71 -4.93 -4.60
N THR A 135 -10.58 -6.14 -4.06
CA THR A 135 -11.53 -6.68 -3.08
C THR A 135 -11.50 -5.87 -1.78
N THR A 136 -10.31 -5.50 -1.26
CA THR A 136 -10.20 -4.68 -0.04
C THR A 136 -10.89 -3.34 -0.20
N ILE A 137 -10.63 -2.64 -1.32
CA ILE A 137 -11.27 -1.34 -1.60
C ILE A 137 -12.79 -1.53 -1.63
N ARG A 138 -13.30 -2.52 -2.38
CA ARG A 138 -14.74 -2.79 -2.45
C ARG A 138 -15.36 -3.09 -1.09
N GLN A 139 -14.71 -3.93 -0.29
CA GLN A 139 -15.19 -4.27 1.05
C GLN A 139 -15.24 -3.05 1.98
N ALA A 140 -14.27 -2.13 1.88
CA ALA A 140 -14.28 -0.89 2.64
C ALA A 140 -15.48 0.00 2.27
N TYR A 141 -15.80 0.14 0.98
CA TYR A 141 -16.98 0.89 0.53
C TYR A 141 -18.30 0.25 0.97
N ILE A 142 -18.43 -1.08 0.83
CA ILE A 142 -19.61 -1.82 1.28
C ILE A 142 -19.81 -1.65 2.78
N TRP A 143 -18.73 -1.73 3.56
CA TRP A 143 -18.77 -1.51 5.00
C TRP A 143 -19.17 -0.06 5.33
N TRP A 144 -18.57 0.94 4.68
CA TRP A 144 -18.93 2.34 4.91
C TRP A 144 -20.40 2.61 4.59
N GLN A 145 -20.93 2.05 3.50
CA GLN A 145 -22.33 2.17 3.12
C GLN A 145 -23.26 1.56 4.18
N SER A 146 -22.89 0.39 4.73
CA SER A 146 -23.69 -0.25 5.79
C SER A 146 -23.70 0.52 7.11
N GLN A 147 -22.66 1.32 7.37
CA GLN A 147 -22.58 2.16 8.57
C GLN A 147 -23.22 3.55 8.39
N SER A 148 -23.09 4.16 7.22
CA SER A 148 -23.51 5.55 6.97
C SER A 148 -24.97 5.69 6.57
N GLY A 149 -25.57 4.64 6.02
CA GLY A 149 -26.90 4.71 5.40
C GLY A 149 -26.94 5.56 4.12
N ASP A 150 -25.78 6.05 3.66
CA ASP A 150 -25.67 6.89 2.46
C ASP A 150 -25.49 6.03 1.20
N ASN A 151 -26.53 5.99 0.38
CA ASN A 151 -26.53 5.27 -0.90
C ASN A 151 -25.87 6.06 -2.05
N ARG A 152 -25.33 7.26 -1.82
CA ARG A 152 -24.72 8.08 -2.88
C ARG A 152 -23.33 7.62 -3.29
N ALA A 153 -22.57 6.94 -2.42
CA ALA A 153 -21.23 6.46 -2.73
C ALA A 153 -21.24 5.03 -3.33
N ILE A 154 -21.94 4.83 -4.45
CA ILE A 154 -21.71 3.62 -5.25
C ILE A 154 -20.40 3.83 -5.99
N LEU A 155 -19.27 3.43 -5.38
CA LEU A 155 -18.04 3.34 -6.15
C LEU A 155 -18.31 2.33 -7.27
N PRO A 156 -18.17 2.70 -8.56
CA PRO A 156 -18.32 1.73 -9.63
C PRO A 156 -17.38 0.57 -9.33
N LEU A 157 -17.86 -0.68 -9.35
CA LEU A 157 -17.02 -1.85 -9.06
C LEU A 157 -15.77 -1.92 -9.97
N THR A 158 -15.83 -1.23 -11.12
CA THR A 158 -14.76 -1.03 -12.09
C THR A 158 -13.68 -0.03 -11.65
N ALA A 159 -13.99 0.88 -10.72
CA ALA A 159 -13.07 1.91 -10.21
C ALA A 159 -12.13 1.40 -9.12
N ALA A 160 -12.47 0.31 -8.40
CA ALA A 160 -11.61 -0.28 -7.38
C ALA A 160 -10.42 -1.02 -8.02
N ARG A 161 -9.37 -0.31 -8.43
CA ARG A 161 -8.16 -0.87 -9.06
C ARG A 161 -6.92 -0.58 -8.22
N ALA A 162 -5.93 -1.47 -8.28
CA ALA A 162 -4.64 -1.24 -7.64
C ALA A 162 -3.93 0.03 -8.15
N HIS A 163 -4.22 0.46 -9.38
CA HIS A 163 -3.75 1.75 -9.91
C HIS A 163 -4.37 2.96 -9.22
N GLU A 164 -5.61 2.86 -8.72
CA GLU A 164 -6.24 3.96 -7.99
C GLU A 164 -5.57 4.19 -6.64
N ALA A 165 -5.14 3.13 -5.93
CA ALA A 165 -4.39 3.31 -4.68
C ALA A 165 -3.13 4.18 -4.88
N ARG A 166 -2.45 4.01 -6.01
CA ARG A 166 -1.31 4.86 -6.39
C ARG A 166 -1.73 6.30 -6.69
N ALA A 167 -2.81 6.49 -7.46
CA ALA A 167 -3.32 7.81 -7.81
C ALA A 167 -3.72 8.62 -6.57
N TRP A 168 -4.48 8.00 -5.67
CA TRP A 168 -4.89 8.57 -4.40
C TRP A 168 -3.70 8.85 -3.50
N ALA A 169 -2.76 7.90 -3.34
CA ALA A 169 -1.56 8.10 -2.52
C ALA A 169 -0.77 9.35 -2.93
N SER A 170 -0.47 9.48 -4.23
CA SER A 170 0.28 10.64 -4.72
C SER A 170 -0.49 11.95 -4.60
N SER A 171 -1.79 11.93 -4.87
CA SER A 171 -2.61 13.16 -4.81
C SER A 171 -2.75 13.66 -3.38
N LEU A 172 -2.99 12.75 -2.43
CA LEU A 172 -3.04 13.06 -1.00
C LEU A 172 -1.71 13.61 -0.50
N ALA A 173 -0.60 12.98 -0.89
CA ALA A 173 0.72 13.43 -0.49
C ALA A 173 1.05 14.82 -1.05
N VAL A 174 0.74 15.11 -2.31
CA VAL A 174 0.94 16.44 -2.89
C VAL A 174 0.10 17.49 -2.16
N LEU A 175 -1.17 17.19 -1.86
CA LEU A 175 -2.06 18.11 -1.15
C LEU A 175 -1.53 18.45 0.26
N HIS A 176 -0.98 17.46 0.98
CA HIS A 176 -0.56 17.63 2.37
C HIS A 176 0.91 18.06 2.55
N SER A 177 1.85 17.47 1.80
CA SER A 177 3.29 17.74 1.98
C SER A 177 3.81 18.87 1.11
N GLY A 178 3.09 19.22 0.02
CA GLY A 178 3.46 20.30 -0.90
C GLY A 178 4.72 20.07 -1.75
N ARG A 179 5.46 18.97 -1.54
CA ARG A 179 6.72 18.69 -2.25
C ARG A 179 6.53 17.61 -3.31
N LEU A 180 6.19 18.05 -4.52
CA LEU A 180 5.97 17.16 -5.66
C LEU A 180 7.17 16.26 -5.95
N SER A 181 8.40 16.77 -5.85
CA SER A 181 9.63 16.00 -6.09
C SER A 181 9.74 14.73 -5.25
N GLU A 182 9.44 14.81 -3.95
CA GLU A 182 9.48 13.66 -3.02
C GLU A 182 8.40 12.62 -3.36
N VAL A 183 7.23 13.08 -3.83
CA VAL A 183 6.14 12.20 -4.30
C VAL A 183 6.53 11.51 -5.60
N LEU A 184 7.14 12.22 -6.54
CA LEU A 184 7.62 11.63 -7.80
C LEU A 184 8.69 10.57 -7.54
N GLU A 185 9.63 10.84 -6.62
CA GLU A 185 10.67 9.89 -6.21
C GLU A 185 10.06 8.64 -5.59
N SER A 186 9.17 8.82 -4.62
CA SER A 186 8.48 7.72 -3.94
C SER A 186 7.67 6.87 -4.90
N ALA A 187 6.93 7.51 -5.81
CA ALA A 187 6.17 6.84 -6.86
C ALA A 187 7.07 6.26 -7.96
N TYR A 188 8.32 6.69 -8.13
CA TYR A 188 9.20 6.31 -9.25
C TYR A 188 8.70 6.81 -10.61
N TRP A 189 8.24 8.05 -10.64
CA TRP A 189 7.94 8.79 -11.85
C TRP A 189 9.16 9.60 -12.30
N ARG A 190 9.29 9.75 -13.62
CA ARG A 190 10.39 10.51 -14.23
C ARG A 190 10.00 11.96 -14.55
N SER A 191 8.71 12.24 -14.64
CA SER A 191 8.19 13.57 -14.94
C SER A 191 6.88 13.82 -14.22
N GLU A 192 6.62 15.10 -13.98
CA GLU A 192 5.37 15.61 -13.42
C GLU A 192 4.18 15.33 -14.34
N ASP A 193 4.37 15.40 -15.66
CA ASP A 193 3.32 15.17 -16.65
C ASP A 193 2.62 13.81 -16.47
N VAL A 194 3.37 12.77 -16.10
CA VAL A 194 2.77 11.45 -15.86
C VAL A 194 1.85 11.52 -14.66
N PHE A 195 2.26 12.20 -13.59
CA PHE A 195 1.41 12.39 -12.41
C PHE A 195 0.17 13.22 -12.76
N ILE A 196 0.35 14.42 -13.32
CA ILE A 196 -0.73 15.36 -13.63
C ILE A 196 -1.77 14.71 -14.56
N ASN A 197 -1.32 14.09 -15.66
CA ASN A 197 -2.24 13.62 -16.70
C ASN A 197 -2.88 12.26 -16.40
N SER A 198 -2.29 11.42 -15.53
CA SER A 198 -2.76 10.04 -15.32
C SER A 198 -3.18 9.72 -13.88
N TYR A 199 -2.67 10.44 -12.89
CA TYR A 199 -2.76 10.05 -11.47
C TYR A 199 -3.27 11.14 -10.54
N LEU A 200 -3.25 12.41 -10.94
CA LEU A 200 -3.88 13.47 -10.16
C LEU A 200 -5.38 13.15 -10.00
N ARG A 201 -5.83 13.20 -8.75
CA ARG A 201 -7.22 13.01 -8.35
C ARG A 201 -7.64 14.20 -7.51
N ASP A 202 -8.91 14.56 -7.60
CA ASP A 202 -9.50 15.44 -6.62
C ASP A 202 -9.63 14.67 -5.29
N VAL A 203 -8.87 15.13 -4.30
CA VAL A 203 -8.80 14.54 -2.96
C VAL A 203 -9.10 15.59 -1.88
N ALA A 204 -9.63 16.76 -2.29
CA ALA A 204 -10.05 17.80 -1.37
C ALA A 204 -11.31 17.33 -0.62
N GLY A 205 -11.10 16.74 0.56
CA GLY A 205 -12.17 16.36 1.47
C GLY A 205 -12.16 17.28 2.69
N THR A 206 -13.05 18.27 2.71
CA THR A 206 -13.26 19.15 3.86
C THR A 206 -14.40 18.64 4.73
N ARG A 207 -14.17 18.56 6.05
CA ARG A 207 -15.23 18.42 7.05
C ARG A 207 -16.11 19.68 7.06
N GLN A 208 -17.28 19.60 7.70
CA GLN A 208 -18.18 20.76 7.83
C GLN A 208 -17.53 21.96 8.56
N ASP A 209 -16.51 21.71 9.37
CA ASP A 209 -15.72 22.72 10.09
C ASP A 209 -14.52 23.25 9.29
N GLY A 210 -14.35 22.82 8.02
CA GLY A 210 -13.24 23.23 7.16
C GLY A 210 -11.92 22.49 7.41
N SER A 211 -11.84 21.61 8.41
CA SER A 211 -10.65 20.77 8.64
C SER A 211 -10.55 19.62 7.62
N SER A 212 -9.33 19.09 7.41
CA SER A 212 -9.14 17.91 6.56
C SER A 212 -9.89 16.72 7.18
N ALA A 213 -10.72 16.06 6.37
CA ALA A 213 -11.47 14.89 6.81
C ALA A 213 -10.62 13.62 6.95
N LEU A 214 -9.36 13.68 6.53
CA LEU A 214 -8.52 12.51 6.35
C LEU A 214 -7.94 12.04 7.70
N PRO A 215 -8.02 10.74 8.01
CA PRO A 215 -7.29 10.18 9.14
C PRO A 215 -5.78 10.26 8.87
N SER A 216 -5.00 10.21 9.94
CA SER A 216 -3.54 10.12 9.84
C SER A 216 -3.17 8.84 9.09
N LEU A 217 -2.34 9.00 8.06
CA LEU A 217 -1.96 7.90 7.16
C LEU A 217 -0.59 8.14 6.52
N VAL A 218 -0.01 7.09 5.94
CA VAL A 218 1.22 7.23 5.14
C VAL A 218 0.86 7.07 3.68
N ALA A 219 1.26 8.04 2.85
CA ALA A 219 1.03 8.02 1.42
C ALA A 219 2.26 8.51 0.66
N ALA A 220 2.65 7.78 -0.38
CA ALA A 220 3.79 8.14 -1.24
C ALA A 220 5.06 8.57 -0.49
N GLY A 221 5.44 7.79 0.53
CA GLY A 221 6.64 8.00 1.35
C GLY A 221 6.45 9.01 2.49
N GLN A 222 5.30 9.68 2.56
CA GLN A 222 5.06 10.81 3.45
C GLN A 222 4.09 10.45 4.57
N VAL A 223 4.36 10.94 5.78
CA VAL A 223 3.41 10.90 6.89
C VAL A 223 2.44 12.06 6.73
N LEU A 224 1.17 11.77 6.57
CA LEU A 224 0.09 12.76 6.50
C LEU A 224 -0.61 12.76 7.85
N HIS A 225 -0.41 13.83 8.61
CA HIS A 225 -0.97 14.03 9.95
C HIS A 225 -1.44 15.49 10.03
N SER A 226 -2.61 15.71 10.63
CA SER A 226 -3.26 17.02 10.77
C SER A 226 -2.99 17.65 12.13
#